data_AF-A0A496QQ61-F1
#
_entry.id   AF-A0A496QQ61-F1
#
_cell.length_a   1.000
_cell.length_b   1.000
_cell.length_c   1.000
_cell.angle_alpha   90.00
_cell.angle_beta   90.00
_cell.angle_gamma   90.00
#
_symmetry.space_group_name_H-M   'P 1'
#
loop_
_entity.id
_entity.type
_entity.pdbx_description
1 polymer ?
#
loop_
_entity_poly.entity_id
_entity_poly.type
_entity_poly.pdbx_seq_one_letter_code
_entity_poly.pdbx_strand_id
1 'polypeptide(L)'
;MLFYLEALVSAFDVNLEHGNPIIVFTRELDSVGYDSGLLNLSLNYLGEYLGGLVKAIKRLVGAGIEEVHIVSDHGFIIIEDVIDADKMPLDKIASMPYGQTALLYAGHRCLVGKNIPKNLGKLFDLPASDGLKFCVPKGSSIFKKRGRNEFLHGGISLQEILVPHIMVIIRKVQPKYDAKLKAPNAVHNLIFDVEILRAIPGEGLLIGSPRYLEVRGFLGTDEIIRQTEPDYFINEENENLKIRIRIKPGTKFKYGDILRLELRDTDTGELLDSANILVEVESNV
;
A
#
# COMPACT_ATOMS: atom_id res chain seq x y z
N MET A 1 3.39 -12.93 3.07
CA MET A 1 4.15 -11.70 3.36
C MET A 1 3.79 -10.74 2.24
N LEU A 2 2.87 -9.81 2.50
CA LEU A 2 2.37 -8.86 1.50
C LEU A 2 3.44 -7.79 1.31
N PHE A 3 3.91 -7.63 0.08
CA PHE A 3 4.99 -6.70 -0.26
C PHE A 3 4.42 -5.27 -0.24
N TYR A 4 4.47 -4.64 0.93
CA TYR A 4 4.09 -3.24 1.08
C TYR A 4 4.80 -2.37 0.03
N LEU A 5 4.05 -1.56 -0.71
CA LEU A 5 4.59 -0.51 -1.59
C LEU A 5 5.60 0.39 -0.83
N GLU A 6 5.37 0.55 0.47
CA GLU A 6 6.25 1.19 1.44
C GLU A 6 7.67 0.56 1.46
N ALA A 7 7.76 -0.77 1.40
CA ALA A 7 9.03 -1.52 1.39
C ALA A 7 9.78 -1.36 0.06
N LEU A 8 9.03 -1.25 -1.04
CA LEU A 8 9.57 -0.97 -2.37
C LEU A 8 10.14 0.44 -2.49
N VAL A 9 9.79 1.38 -1.61
CA VAL A 9 10.39 2.73 -1.59
C VAL A 9 11.45 2.86 -0.49
N SER A 10 11.31 2.17 0.65
CA SER A 10 12.34 2.20 1.71
C SER A 10 13.64 1.47 1.35
N ALA A 11 13.59 0.51 0.44
CA ALA A 11 14.76 -0.26 0.02
C ALA A 11 15.61 0.45 -1.03
N PHE A 12 15.15 1.57 -1.58
CA PHE A 12 15.96 2.34 -2.51
C PHE A 12 16.74 3.42 -1.75
N ASP A 13 18.07 3.28 -1.76
CA ASP A 13 18.93 4.42 -2.08
C ASP A 13 18.52 4.86 -3.49
N VAL A 14 17.46 5.66 -3.61
CA VAL A 14 17.03 6.19 -4.90
C VAL A 14 18.12 7.13 -5.35
N ASN A 15 19.09 6.60 -6.11
CA ASN A 15 20.11 7.42 -6.72
C ASN A 15 19.44 8.19 -7.87
N LEU A 16 18.97 9.40 -7.53
CA LEU A 16 18.32 10.32 -8.45
C LEU A 16 19.37 10.90 -9.39
N GLU A 17 19.83 10.11 -10.36
CA GLU A 17 20.49 10.69 -11.52
C GLU A 17 19.51 11.67 -12.18
N HIS A 18 19.94 12.93 -12.30
CA HIS A 18 19.09 14.01 -12.80
C HIS A 18 18.49 13.64 -14.17
N GLY A 19 17.15 13.63 -14.24
CA GLY A 19 16.40 13.59 -15.50
C GLY A 19 15.74 12.27 -15.87
N ASN A 20 15.95 11.17 -15.13
CA ASN A 20 15.29 9.89 -15.41
C ASN A 20 14.07 9.66 -14.50
N PRO A 21 12.90 9.29 -15.04
CA PRO A 21 11.73 8.93 -14.23
C PRO A 21 11.97 7.61 -13.50
N ILE A 22 11.54 7.54 -12.23
CA ILE A 22 11.50 6.29 -11.47
C ILE A 22 10.17 5.60 -11.77
N ILE A 23 10.24 4.34 -12.17
CA ILE A 23 9.06 3.52 -12.43
C ILE A 23 8.98 2.46 -11.34
N VAL A 24 7.91 2.54 -10.53
CA VAL A 24 7.56 1.51 -9.55
C VAL A 24 6.34 0.78 -10.07
N PHE A 25 6.45 -0.54 -10.23
CA PHE A 25 5.38 -1.40 -10.70
C PHE A 25 5.00 -2.41 -9.63
N THR A 26 3.70 -2.64 -9.44
CA THR A 26 3.18 -3.65 -8.50
C THR A 26 1.99 -4.37 -9.12
N ARG A 27 1.84 -5.65 -8.77
CA ARG A 27 0.68 -6.49 -9.10
C ARG A 27 -0.13 -6.86 -7.87
N GLU A 28 0.18 -6.29 -6.71
CA GLU A 28 -0.33 -6.76 -5.44
C GLU A 28 -1.87 -6.70 -5.38
N LEU A 29 -2.47 -5.57 -5.77
CA LEU A 29 -3.93 -5.41 -5.72
C LEU A 29 -4.65 -6.39 -6.66
N ASP A 30 -4.11 -6.59 -7.86
CA ASP A 30 -4.63 -7.54 -8.86
C ASP A 30 -4.51 -8.99 -8.36
N SER A 31 -3.33 -9.39 -7.86
CA SER A 31 -3.08 -10.72 -7.30
C SER A 31 -3.93 -11.01 -6.06
N VAL A 32 -4.08 -10.05 -5.14
CA VAL A 32 -4.94 -10.23 -3.97
C VAL A 32 -6.40 -10.39 -4.42
N GLY A 33 -6.84 -9.62 -5.41
CA GLY A 33 -8.18 -9.72 -5.96
C GLY A 33 -8.45 -11.09 -6.59
N TYR A 34 -7.53 -11.53 -7.45
CA TYR A 34 -7.66 -12.73 -8.25
C TYR A 34 -7.39 -14.03 -7.46
N ASP A 35 -6.26 -14.12 -6.74
CA ASP A 35 -5.78 -15.37 -6.16
C ASP A 35 -6.47 -15.71 -4.82
N SER A 36 -6.72 -14.69 -4.01
CA SER A 36 -7.11 -14.90 -2.61
C SER A 36 -8.62 -14.71 -2.37
N GLY A 37 -9.31 -13.97 -3.26
CA GLY A 37 -10.65 -13.42 -3.04
C GLY A 37 -10.80 -12.69 -1.69
N LEU A 38 -9.70 -12.26 -1.07
CA LEU A 38 -9.67 -11.50 0.18
C LEU A 38 -10.18 -10.08 -0.01
N LEU A 39 -10.24 -9.58 -1.25
CA LEU A 39 -10.90 -8.31 -1.57
C LEU A 39 -12.42 -8.35 -1.29
N ASN A 40 -12.99 -9.54 -1.02
CA ASN A 40 -14.35 -9.68 -0.47
C ASN A 40 -14.42 -9.55 1.05
N LEU A 41 -13.31 -9.71 1.76
CA LEU A 41 -13.30 -9.88 3.22
C LEU A 41 -12.96 -8.61 3.98
N SER A 42 -12.39 -7.58 3.35
CA SER A 42 -12.43 -6.22 3.92
C SER A 42 -12.09 -5.12 2.91
N LEU A 43 -12.98 -4.14 2.78
CA LEU A 43 -12.62 -2.77 2.36
C LEU A 43 -11.43 -2.23 3.19
N ASN A 44 -11.19 -2.79 4.38
CA ASN A 44 -10.04 -2.47 5.21
C ASN A 44 -8.71 -2.78 4.50
N TYR A 45 -8.58 -3.87 3.73
CA TYR A 45 -7.35 -4.13 2.97
C TYR A 45 -7.13 -3.06 1.89
N LEU A 46 -8.19 -2.62 1.20
CA LEU A 46 -8.08 -1.50 0.27
C LEU A 46 -7.65 -0.21 1.01
N GLY A 47 -8.21 0.04 2.19
CA GLY A 47 -7.80 1.14 3.06
C GLY A 47 -6.33 1.06 3.49
N GLU A 48 -5.85 -0.12 3.89
CA GLU A 48 -4.45 -0.37 4.24
C GLU A 48 -3.52 -0.16 3.04
N TYR A 49 -3.91 -0.69 1.87
CA TYR A 49 -3.17 -0.50 0.62
C TYR A 49 -3.08 0.98 0.23
N LEU A 50 -4.20 1.72 0.30
CA LEU A 50 -4.24 3.16 0.07
C LEU A 50 -3.37 3.92 1.08
N GLY A 51 -3.41 3.52 2.37
CA GLY A 51 -2.53 4.08 3.40
C GLY A 51 -1.05 3.86 3.09
N GLY A 52 -0.70 2.67 2.62
CA GLY A 52 0.66 2.35 2.15
C GLY A 52 1.09 3.18 0.94
N LEU A 53 0.20 3.35 -0.04
CA LEU A 53 0.43 4.21 -1.22
C LEU A 53 0.68 5.66 -0.81
N VAL A 54 -0.13 6.22 0.10
CA VAL A 54 0.07 7.59 0.61
C VAL A 54 1.42 7.74 1.30
N LYS A 55 1.82 6.79 2.16
CA LYS A 55 3.15 6.80 2.78
C LYS A 55 4.29 6.72 1.76
N ALA A 56 4.15 5.86 0.76
CA ALA A 56 5.13 5.74 -0.32
C ALA A 56 5.29 7.06 -1.10
N ILE A 57 4.18 7.74 -1.43
CA ILE A 57 4.22 9.06 -2.08
C ILE A 57 4.93 10.07 -1.18
N LYS A 58 4.59 10.14 0.11
CA LYS A 58 5.25 11.05 1.05
C LYS A 58 6.75 10.78 1.18
N ARG A 59 7.19 9.51 1.13
CA ARG A 59 8.61 9.12 1.09
C ARG A 59 9.32 9.65 -0.14
N LEU A 60 8.73 9.45 -1.33
CA LEU A 60 9.28 9.97 -2.58
C LEU A 60 9.41 11.50 -2.53
N VAL A 61 8.40 12.18 -2.03
CA VAL A 61 8.44 13.65 -1.85
C VAL A 61 9.52 14.07 -0.86
N GLY A 62 9.67 13.36 0.27
CA GLY A 62 10.74 13.60 1.23
C GLY A 62 12.14 13.38 0.65
N ALA A 63 12.27 12.46 -0.32
CA ALA A 63 13.50 12.22 -1.07
C ALA A 63 13.75 13.24 -2.21
N GLY A 64 12.88 14.24 -2.37
CA GLY A 64 13.04 15.31 -3.38
C GLY A 64 12.31 15.08 -4.70
N ILE A 65 11.43 14.07 -4.80
CA ILE A 65 10.54 13.93 -5.97
C ILE A 65 9.44 14.98 -5.93
N GLU A 66 9.39 15.83 -6.96
CA GLU A 66 8.44 16.93 -7.06
C GLU A 66 7.13 16.55 -7.76
N GLU A 67 7.15 15.47 -8.56
CA GLU A 67 6.01 15.04 -9.35
C GLU A 67 5.86 13.52 -9.32
N VAL A 68 4.68 13.04 -8.93
CA VAL A 68 4.33 11.61 -8.90
C VAL A 68 3.09 11.36 -9.75
N HIS A 69 3.20 10.42 -10.68
CA HIS A 69 2.10 9.96 -11.53
C HIS A 69 1.65 8.57 -11.07
N ILE A 70 0.37 8.43 -10.77
CA ILE A 70 -0.24 7.15 -10.41
C ILE A 70 -1.20 6.77 -11.54
N VAL A 71 -0.96 5.60 -12.12
CA VAL A 71 -1.69 5.07 -13.27
C VAL A 71 -1.98 3.58 -13.07
N SER A 72 -2.96 3.07 -13.81
CA SER A 72 -3.26 1.65 -13.91
C SER A 72 -3.48 1.29 -15.38
N ASP A 73 -3.20 0.04 -15.75
CA ASP A 73 -3.50 -0.50 -17.08
C ASP A 73 -5.00 -0.82 -17.25
N HIS A 74 -5.64 -1.25 -16.16
CA HIS A 74 -7.09 -1.47 -16.09
C HIS A 74 -7.65 -1.19 -14.70
N GLY A 75 -8.97 -1.07 -14.62
CA GLY A 75 -9.70 -1.11 -13.36
C GLY A 75 -10.31 -2.49 -13.10
N PHE A 76 -11.23 -2.56 -12.16
CA PHE A 76 -11.91 -3.79 -11.75
C PHE A 76 -13.34 -3.47 -11.27
N ILE A 77 -14.18 -4.48 -11.18
CA ILE A 77 -15.47 -4.42 -10.51
C ILE A 77 -15.46 -5.32 -9.27
N ILE A 78 -16.12 -4.85 -8.22
CA ILE A 78 -16.46 -5.66 -7.06
C ILE A 78 -17.97 -5.88 -7.09
N ILE A 79 -18.39 -7.14 -7.03
CA ILE A 79 -19.81 -7.52 -6.93
C ILE A 79 -19.99 -8.39 -5.69
N GLU A 80 -20.83 -7.92 -4.78
CA GLU A 80 -21.19 -8.64 -3.57
C GLU A 80 -22.27 -9.70 -3.86
N ASP A 81 -22.24 -10.80 -3.10
CA ASP A 81 -23.28 -11.83 -3.07
C ASP A 81 -23.73 -12.40 -4.43
N VAL A 82 -22.79 -12.56 -5.38
CA VAL A 82 -23.11 -13.09 -6.70
C VAL A 82 -23.64 -14.52 -6.61
N ILE A 83 -24.95 -14.68 -6.86
CA ILE A 83 -25.56 -16.00 -6.96
C ILE A 83 -25.52 -16.51 -8.39
N ASP A 84 -25.69 -17.82 -8.53
CA ASP A 84 -25.62 -18.48 -9.84
C ASP A 84 -26.69 -18.02 -10.83
N ALA A 85 -27.79 -17.44 -10.35
CA ALA A 85 -28.86 -16.86 -11.16
C ALA A 85 -28.48 -15.50 -11.78
N ASP A 86 -27.51 -14.79 -11.18
CA ASP A 86 -27.02 -13.49 -11.70
C ASP A 86 -26.03 -13.69 -12.85
N LYS A 87 -25.55 -14.92 -13.03
CA LYS A 87 -24.53 -15.28 -14.01
C LYS A 87 -25.18 -15.67 -15.31
N MET A 88 -24.68 -15.08 -16.38
CA MET A 88 -25.19 -15.35 -17.70
C MET A 88 -24.73 -16.73 -18.17
N PRO A 89 -25.66 -17.67 -18.42
CA PRO A 89 -25.31 -19.05 -18.71
C PRO A 89 -24.64 -19.20 -20.08
N LEU A 90 -23.71 -20.15 -20.16
CA LEU A 90 -22.98 -20.52 -21.40
C LEU A 90 -23.43 -21.88 -21.95
N ASP A 91 -24.52 -22.43 -21.42
CA ASP A 91 -25.12 -23.71 -21.78
C ASP A 91 -25.44 -23.83 -23.28
N LYS A 92 -25.92 -22.75 -23.91
CA LYS A 92 -26.18 -22.71 -25.36
C LYS A 92 -24.93 -22.80 -26.23
N ILE A 93 -23.74 -22.51 -25.70
CA ILE A 93 -22.49 -22.75 -26.42
C ILE A 93 -22.08 -24.21 -26.32
N ALA A 94 -22.29 -24.84 -25.16
CA ALA A 94 -21.95 -26.24 -24.93
C ALA A 94 -22.79 -27.24 -25.76
N SER A 95 -23.99 -26.84 -26.19
CA SER A 95 -24.89 -27.67 -27.01
C SER A 95 -24.66 -27.54 -28.52
N MET A 96 -23.75 -26.68 -28.99
CA MET A 96 -23.45 -26.54 -30.41
C MET A 96 -22.55 -27.68 -30.90
N PRO A 97 -22.76 -28.19 -32.13
CA PRO A 97 -21.94 -29.27 -32.69
C PRO A 97 -20.45 -28.91 -32.65
N TYR A 98 -19.60 -29.90 -32.36
CA TYR A 98 -18.14 -29.75 -32.34
C TYR A 98 -17.67 -29.07 -33.63
N GLY A 99 -16.96 -27.94 -33.51
CA GLY A 99 -16.47 -27.14 -34.63
C GLY A 99 -17.37 -25.98 -35.10
N GLN A 100 -18.59 -25.82 -34.58
CA GLN A 100 -19.47 -24.67 -34.94
C GLN A 100 -19.27 -23.45 -34.04
N THR A 101 -18.88 -23.63 -32.78
CA THR A 101 -18.47 -22.54 -31.87
C THR A 101 -17.24 -23.00 -31.11
N ALA A 102 -16.11 -22.35 -31.35
CA ALA A 102 -14.86 -22.65 -30.68
C ALA A 102 -14.53 -21.48 -29.74
N LEU A 103 -14.98 -21.56 -28.49
CA LEU A 103 -14.40 -20.73 -27.45
C LEU A 103 -12.95 -21.16 -27.26
N LEU A 104 -12.01 -20.25 -27.54
CA LEU A 104 -10.59 -20.40 -27.25
C LEU A 104 -10.26 -19.90 -25.85
N TYR A 105 -11.04 -18.94 -25.35
CA TYR A 105 -10.92 -18.42 -23.99
C TYR A 105 -12.30 -18.15 -23.41
N ALA A 106 -12.45 -18.46 -22.11
CA ALA A 106 -13.68 -18.22 -21.37
C ALA A 106 -13.36 -17.77 -19.93
N GLY A 107 -13.39 -16.45 -19.72
CA GLY A 107 -13.34 -15.81 -18.41
C GLY A 107 -14.72 -15.30 -17.99
N HIS A 108 -14.82 -14.83 -16.74
CA HIS A 108 -16.06 -14.26 -16.19
C HIS A 108 -16.49 -12.96 -16.89
N ARG A 109 -15.53 -12.22 -17.47
CA ARG A 109 -15.77 -10.90 -18.10
C ARG A 109 -15.49 -10.85 -19.60
N CYS A 110 -14.87 -11.89 -20.17
CA CYS A 110 -14.56 -11.95 -21.58
C CYS A 110 -14.56 -13.38 -22.10
N LEU A 111 -15.13 -13.57 -23.28
CA LEU A 111 -15.02 -14.79 -24.08
C LEU A 111 -14.26 -14.46 -25.36
N VAL A 112 -13.42 -15.37 -25.84
CA VAL A 112 -12.75 -15.25 -27.16
C VAL A 112 -13.00 -16.51 -27.96
N GLY A 113 -13.37 -16.37 -29.22
CA GLY A 113 -13.69 -17.52 -30.06
C GLY A 113 -14.32 -17.17 -31.40
N LYS A 114 -14.66 -18.20 -32.18
CA LYS A 114 -15.43 -18.07 -33.43
C LYS A 114 -16.91 -18.32 -33.17
N ASN A 115 -17.77 -17.64 -33.93
CA ASN A 115 -19.24 -17.83 -33.93
C ASN A 115 -19.91 -17.67 -32.55
N ILE A 116 -19.39 -16.79 -31.69
CA ILE A 116 -20.00 -16.51 -30.39
C ILE A 116 -21.43 -15.93 -30.60
N PRO A 117 -22.47 -16.46 -29.92
CA PRO A 117 -23.83 -15.95 -30.06
C PRO A 117 -23.99 -14.48 -29.64
N LYS A 118 -24.67 -13.67 -30.47
CA LYS A 118 -24.85 -12.22 -30.25
C LYS A 118 -25.66 -11.85 -29.01
N ASN A 119 -26.48 -12.76 -28.50
CA ASN A 119 -27.30 -12.53 -27.32
C ASN A 119 -26.49 -12.62 -26.01
N LEU A 120 -25.24 -13.07 -26.07
CA LEU A 120 -24.38 -13.22 -24.89
C LEU A 120 -23.76 -11.90 -24.43
N GLY A 121 -23.64 -10.91 -25.31
CA GLY A 121 -22.94 -9.69 -24.96
C GLY A 121 -22.66 -8.83 -26.16
N LYS A 122 -21.78 -7.86 -25.97
CA LYS A 122 -21.25 -7.07 -27.08
C LYS A 122 -20.09 -7.85 -27.71
N LEU A 123 -20.17 -8.06 -29.03
CA LEU A 123 -19.08 -8.66 -29.80
C LEU A 123 -18.28 -7.60 -30.52
N PHE A 124 -16.99 -7.90 -30.62
CA PHE A 124 -16.00 -7.13 -31.34
C PHE A 124 -15.12 -8.10 -32.12
N ASP A 125 -14.64 -7.65 -33.27
CA ASP A 125 -13.62 -8.39 -34.01
C ASP A 125 -12.29 -8.27 -33.27
N LEU A 126 -11.62 -9.41 -33.06
CA LEU A 126 -10.29 -9.40 -32.48
C LEU A 126 -9.30 -8.99 -33.59
N PRO A 127 -8.60 -7.84 -33.46
CA PRO A 127 -7.69 -7.37 -34.50
C PRO A 127 -6.57 -8.38 -34.78
N ALA A 128 -6.11 -8.42 -36.03
CA ALA A 128 -5.03 -9.30 -36.48
C ALA A 128 -5.26 -10.80 -36.15
N SER A 129 -6.52 -11.24 -36.15
CA SER A 129 -6.89 -12.64 -35.93
C SER A 129 -7.65 -13.22 -37.13
N ASP A 130 -7.59 -14.54 -37.29
CA ASP A 130 -8.36 -15.28 -38.30
C ASP A 130 -9.83 -15.42 -37.88
N GLY A 131 -10.58 -14.32 -37.93
CA GLY A 131 -12.02 -14.29 -37.67
C GLY A 131 -12.42 -14.55 -36.22
N LEU A 132 -11.49 -14.40 -35.26
CA LEU A 132 -11.84 -14.46 -33.84
C LEU A 132 -12.60 -13.22 -33.43
N LYS A 133 -13.53 -13.41 -32.50
CA LYS A 133 -14.26 -12.34 -31.85
C LYS A 133 -13.99 -12.39 -30.36
N PHE A 134 -13.93 -11.22 -29.73
CA PHE A 134 -14.05 -11.13 -28.28
C PHE A 134 -15.46 -10.65 -27.92
N CYS A 135 -16.04 -11.27 -26.90
CA CYS A 135 -17.39 -11.01 -26.42
C CYS A 135 -17.34 -10.66 -24.94
N VAL A 136 -17.97 -9.54 -24.60
CA VAL A 136 -17.98 -8.97 -23.26
C VAL A 136 -19.41 -8.75 -22.81
N PRO A 137 -19.71 -9.00 -21.53
CA PRO A 137 -21.05 -8.85 -21.01
C PRO A 137 -21.42 -7.36 -20.95
N LYS A 138 -22.72 -7.06 -20.94
CA LYS A 138 -23.20 -5.68 -20.81
C LYS A 138 -23.10 -5.25 -19.35
N GLY A 139 -22.62 -4.03 -19.12
CA GLY A 139 -22.51 -3.45 -17.78
C GLY A 139 -21.65 -4.32 -16.84
N SER A 140 -22.16 -4.58 -15.64
CA SER A 140 -21.52 -5.41 -14.62
C SER A 140 -21.88 -6.90 -14.67
N SER A 141 -22.71 -7.35 -15.63
CA SER A 141 -23.10 -8.76 -15.74
C SER A 141 -21.91 -9.69 -15.98
N ILE A 142 -21.96 -10.95 -15.56
CA ILE A 142 -20.80 -11.85 -15.66
C ILE A 142 -21.19 -13.16 -16.34
N PHE A 143 -20.24 -13.80 -17.04
CA PHE A 143 -20.45 -15.12 -17.62
C PHE A 143 -20.35 -16.21 -16.54
N LYS A 144 -21.22 -17.21 -16.63
CA LYS A 144 -21.19 -18.37 -15.74
C LYS A 144 -19.97 -19.23 -16.04
N LYS A 145 -18.94 -19.10 -15.19
CA LYS A 145 -17.70 -19.86 -15.24
C LYS A 145 -17.36 -20.36 -13.83
N ARG A 146 -16.61 -21.46 -13.75
CA ARG A 146 -16.05 -21.94 -12.48
C ARG A 146 -14.96 -20.98 -12.03
N GLY A 147 -15.06 -20.51 -10.79
CA GLY A 147 -14.14 -19.54 -10.21
C GLY A 147 -14.85 -18.61 -9.25
N ARG A 148 -14.05 -17.72 -8.65
CA ARG A 148 -14.53 -16.61 -7.82
C ARG A 148 -15.20 -15.56 -8.71
N ASN A 149 -16.21 -14.87 -8.17
CA ASN A 149 -17.11 -14.01 -8.95
C ASN A 149 -17.18 -12.57 -8.45
N GLU A 150 -16.39 -12.25 -7.44
CA GLU A 150 -16.63 -11.05 -6.65
C GLU A 150 -15.62 -9.95 -6.99
N PHE A 151 -14.35 -10.27 -7.22
CA PHE A 151 -13.37 -9.37 -7.83
C PHE A 151 -13.16 -9.76 -9.29
N LEU A 152 -13.51 -8.87 -10.22
CA LEU A 152 -13.51 -9.18 -11.63
C LEU A 152 -12.90 -8.06 -12.47
N HIS A 153 -12.17 -8.44 -13.49
CA HIS A 153 -11.61 -7.55 -14.50
C HIS A 153 -11.54 -8.30 -15.85
N GLY A 154 -11.05 -7.63 -16.89
CA GLY A 154 -10.89 -8.21 -18.24
C GLY A 154 -12.11 -8.04 -19.15
N GLY A 155 -13.13 -7.31 -18.71
CA GLY A 155 -14.24 -6.82 -19.54
C GLY A 155 -14.01 -5.40 -20.04
N ILE A 156 -15.11 -4.72 -20.39
CA ILE A 156 -15.10 -3.34 -20.89
C ILE A 156 -16.07 -2.41 -20.16
N SER A 157 -16.45 -2.76 -18.92
CA SER A 157 -17.26 -1.84 -18.12
C SER A 157 -16.51 -0.52 -17.92
N LEU A 158 -17.26 0.54 -17.61
CA LEU A 158 -16.65 1.84 -17.33
C LEU A 158 -15.62 1.74 -16.21
N GLN A 159 -15.90 0.96 -15.17
CA GLN A 159 -14.99 0.72 -14.05
C GLN A 159 -13.70 -0.02 -14.47
N GLU A 160 -13.75 -0.85 -15.52
CA GLU A 160 -12.58 -1.58 -16.02
C GLU A 160 -11.72 -0.75 -16.99
N ILE A 161 -12.32 0.17 -17.76
CA ILE A 161 -11.61 0.94 -18.80
C ILE A 161 -11.30 2.38 -18.38
N LEU A 162 -12.18 3.03 -17.63
CA LEU A 162 -12.00 4.42 -17.20
C LEU A 162 -11.09 4.42 -15.97
N VAL A 163 -9.79 4.29 -16.23
CA VAL A 163 -8.74 4.34 -15.21
C VAL A 163 -8.30 5.78 -14.97
N PRO A 164 -8.22 6.23 -13.71
CA PRO A 164 -7.76 7.58 -13.41
C PRO A 164 -6.25 7.70 -13.62
N HIS A 165 -5.82 8.85 -14.14
CA HIS A 165 -4.44 9.31 -14.03
C HIS A 165 -4.40 10.35 -12.91
N ILE A 166 -3.76 10.00 -11.80
CA ILE A 166 -3.62 10.89 -10.64
C ILE A 166 -2.23 11.51 -10.68
N MET A 167 -2.18 12.84 -10.65
CA MET A 167 -0.94 13.61 -10.57
C MET A 167 -0.82 14.27 -9.20
N VAL A 168 0.30 14.02 -8.53
CA VAL A 168 0.68 14.71 -7.30
C VAL A 168 1.85 15.61 -7.64
N ILE A 169 1.61 16.93 -7.66
CA ILE A 169 2.62 17.95 -7.99
C ILE A 169 2.91 18.76 -6.73
N ILE A 170 4.17 18.78 -6.32
CA ILE A 170 4.66 19.47 -5.14
C ILE A 170 5.28 20.80 -5.56
N ARG A 171 4.56 21.91 -5.32
CA ARG A 171 4.97 23.23 -5.81
C ARG A 171 5.97 23.96 -4.90
N LYS A 172 5.97 23.67 -3.59
CA LYS A 172 6.94 24.16 -2.58
C LYS A 172 6.87 23.25 -1.35
N VAL A 173 7.94 22.51 -1.05
CA VAL A 173 8.08 21.83 0.26
C VAL A 173 8.72 22.84 1.20
N GLN A 174 7.98 23.32 2.20
CA GLN A 174 8.64 23.90 3.36
C GLN A 174 9.34 22.75 4.09
N PRO A 175 10.64 22.86 4.41
CA PRO A 175 11.32 21.79 5.13
C PRO A 175 10.57 21.53 6.44
N LYS A 176 10.39 20.25 6.77
CA LYS A 176 9.75 19.84 8.03
C LYS A 176 10.68 20.21 9.20
N TYR A 177 10.12 20.54 10.36
CA TYR A 177 10.91 20.74 11.58
C TYR A 177 11.79 19.53 11.90
N ASP A 178 13.03 19.75 12.30
CA ASP A 178 13.88 18.66 12.79
C ASP A 178 13.49 18.29 14.23
N ALA A 179 13.94 17.13 14.72
CA ALA A 179 13.56 16.63 16.04
C ALA A 179 14.72 15.88 16.71
N LYS A 180 14.95 16.18 17.99
CA LYS A 180 15.95 15.48 18.82
C LYS A 180 15.29 14.64 19.88
N LEU A 181 15.86 13.48 20.14
CA LEU A 181 15.40 12.55 21.15
C LEU A 181 16.23 12.70 22.43
N LYS A 182 15.57 13.10 23.51
CA LYS A 182 16.15 13.12 24.84
C LYS A 182 15.62 11.94 25.64
N ALA A 183 16.46 10.92 25.75
CA ALA A 183 16.20 9.70 26.49
C ALA A 183 16.94 9.67 27.84
N PRO A 184 16.46 8.88 28.83
CA PRO A 184 17.24 8.59 30.03
C PRO A 184 18.48 7.74 29.70
N ASN A 185 19.53 7.84 30.52
CA ASN A 185 20.75 7.03 30.35
C ASN A 185 20.52 5.54 30.66
N ALA A 186 19.62 5.24 31.60
CA ALA A 186 19.25 3.90 32.00
C ALA A 186 17.75 3.81 32.29
N VAL A 187 17.16 2.64 32.06
CA VAL A 187 15.77 2.33 32.39
C VAL A 187 15.69 1.24 33.45
N HIS A 188 14.97 1.53 34.53
CA HIS A 188 14.77 0.62 35.65
C HIS A 188 13.36 -0.02 35.65
N ASN A 189 12.50 0.38 34.71
CA ASN A 189 11.12 -0.09 34.58
C ASN A 189 10.82 -0.36 33.10
N LEU A 190 9.83 -1.23 32.84
CA LEU A 190 9.33 -1.51 31.48
C LEU A 190 8.61 -0.32 30.84
N ILE A 191 8.23 0.67 31.65
CA ILE A 191 7.56 1.90 31.22
C ILE A 191 8.41 3.08 31.67
N PHE A 192 8.76 3.97 30.75
CA PHE A 192 9.59 5.13 31.01
C PHE A 192 9.23 6.26 30.05
N ASP A 193 9.54 7.50 30.43
CA ASP A 193 9.22 8.68 29.63
C ASP A 193 10.46 9.11 28.82
N VAL A 194 10.23 9.56 27.58
CA VAL A 194 11.22 10.25 26.74
C VAL A 194 10.67 11.62 26.35
N GLU A 195 11.58 12.52 25.98
CA GLU A 195 11.26 13.87 25.58
C GLU A 195 11.74 14.09 24.14
N ILE A 196 10.85 14.55 23.28
CA ILE A 196 11.17 14.96 21.91
C ILE A 196 11.23 16.48 21.88
N LEU A 197 12.34 17.00 21.39
CA LEU A 197 12.58 18.43 21.28
C LEU A 197 12.59 18.82 19.80
N ARG A 198 11.79 19.82 19.43
CA ARG A 198 11.84 20.45 18.12
C ARG A 198 13.22 21.08 17.90
N ALA A 199 13.80 20.82 16.75
CA ALA A 199 15.01 21.45 16.26
C ALA A 199 14.70 22.26 15.00
N ILE A 200 15.45 23.34 14.83
CA ILE A 200 15.34 24.21 13.66
C ILE A 200 15.97 23.48 12.47
N PRO A 201 15.28 23.39 11.32
CA PRO A 201 15.80 22.71 10.13
C PRO A 201 16.99 23.49 9.53
N GLY A 202 18.20 23.25 10.02
CA GLY A 202 19.45 23.80 9.46
C GLY A 202 19.60 25.33 9.52
N GLU A 203 20.76 25.85 9.12
CA GLU A 203 21.11 27.28 9.22
C GLU A 203 20.16 28.17 8.39
N GLY A 204 19.27 28.89 9.08
CA GLY A 204 18.56 30.06 8.54
C GLY A 204 17.04 29.93 8.37
N LEU A 205 16.43 28.76 8.58
CA LEU A 205 14.97 28.58 8.47
C LEU A 205 14.28 28.55 9.83
N LEU A 206 13.65 29.66 10.22
CA LEU A 206 12.87 29.75 11.46
C LEU A 206 11.49 29.05 11.40
N ILE A 207 10.99 28.80 10.19
CA ILE A 207 9.65 28.28 9.92
C ILE A 207 9.77 27.00 9.10
N GLY A 208 9.07 25.95 9.54
CA GLY A 208 9.03 24.66 8.89
C GLY A 208 7.61 24.09 8.93
N SER A 209 7.38 23.01 8.19
CA SER A 209 6.11 22.29 8.23
C SER A 209 6.05 21.33 9.44
N PRO A 210 4.85 21.01 9.97
CA PRO A 210 4.70 20.03 11.04
C PRO A 210 5.33 18.68 10.68
N ARG A 211 5.93 18.02 11.68
CA ARG A 211 6.52 16.70 11.52
C ARG A 211 5.86 15.71 12.46
N TYR A 212 5.29 14.64 11.90
CA TYR A 212 4.75 13.50 12.65
C TYR A 212 5.85 12.49 12.95
N LEU A 213 5.86 11.95 14.15
CA LEU A 213 6.99 11.23 14.73
C LEU A 213 6.57 9.86 15.24
N GLU A 214 7.42 8.87 15.03
CA GLU A 214 7.34 7.56 15.65
C GLU A 214 8.63 7.24 16.41
N VAL A 215 8.52 6.53 17.52
CA VAL A 215 9.68 6.04 18.28
C VAL A 215 9.74 4.52 18.15
N ARG A 216 10.89 4.03 17.70
CA ARG A 216 11.19 2.59 17.63
C ARG A 216 12.32 2.26 18.59
N GLY A 217 12.30 1.06 19.17
CA GLY A 217 13.35 0.60 20.06
C GLY A 217 13.79 -0.81 19.72
N PHE A 218 15.11 -0.99 19.65
CA PHE A 218 15.76 -2.21 19.20
C PHE A 218 16.72 -2.74 20.27
N LEU A 219 16.69 -4.06 20.46
CA LEU A 219 17.66 -4.80 21.26
C LEU A 219 18.45 -5.69 20.30
N GLY A 220 19.68 -5.27 19.97
CA GLY A 220 20.40 -5.88 18.84
C GLY A 220 19.61 -5.69 17.54
N THR A 221 19.07 -6.77 16.97
CA THR A 221 18.23 -6.75 15.77
C THR A 221 16.72 -6.80 16.04
N ASP A 222 16.32 -7.08 17.28
CA ASP A 222 14.91 -7.32 17.61
C ASP A 222 14.18 -6.02 17.94
N GLU A 223 13.09 -5.74 17.24
CA GLU A 223 12.24 -4.56 17.49
C GLU A 223 11.30 -4.80 18.68
N ILE A 224 11.67 -4.25 19.84
CA ILE A 224 10.96 -4.46 21.11
C ILE A 224 10.02 -3.30 21.49
N ILE A 225 10.14 -2.16 20.83
CA ILE A 225 9.29 -0.97 21.01
C ILE A 225 8.91 -0.43 19.64
N ARG A 226 7.62 -0.13 19.48
CA ARG A 226 7.12 0.69 18.38
C ARG A 226 5.96 1.51 18.91
N GLN A 227 6.12 2.82 18.91
CA GLN A 227 5.11 3.73 19.42
C GLN A 227 4.84 4.85 18.41
N THR A 228 3.57 5.03 18.11
CA THR A 228 3.06 6.00 17.16
C THR A 228 1.66 6.35 17.62
N GLU A 229 1.36 7.64 17.79
CA GLU A 229 0.03 8.14 18.10
C GLU A 229 -0.28 9.36 17.22
N PRO A 230 -1.56 9.68 16.94
CA PRO A 230 -1.93 10.81 16.09
C PRO A 230 -1.45 12.18 16.60
N ASP A 231 -1.20 12.30 17.90
CA ASP A 231 -0.72 13.50 18.59
C ASP A 231 0.80 13.58 18.67
N TYR A 232 1.54 12.60 18.13
CA TYR A 232 3.00 12.63 18.13
C TYR A 232 3.51 13.47 16.97
N PHE A 233 3.44 14.78 17.13
CA PHE A 233 3.96 15.74 16.16
C PHE A 233 4.58 16.96 16.82
N ILE A 234 5.49 17.60 16.08
CA ILE A 234 6.08 18.89 16.42
C ILE A 234 5.70 19.93 15.38
N ASN A 235 5.46 21.16 15.83
CA ASN A 235 5.12 22.31 14.99
C ASN A 235 5.59 23.62 15.68
N GLU A 236 5.05 24.77 15.27
CA GLU A 236 5.37 26.06 15.91
C GLU A 236 4.92 26.16 17.37
N GLU A 237 3.80 25.54 17.72
CA GLU A 237 3.19 25.64 19.06
C GLU A 237 3.71 24.55 20.01
N ASN A 238 4.05 23.37 19.46
CA ASN A 238 4.47 22.18 20.16
C ASN A 238 5.97 21.96 19.95
N GLU A 239 6.78 22.71 20.69
CA GLU A 239 8.25 22.61 20.64
C GLU A 239 8.80 21.41 21.40
N ASN A 240 8.00 20.83 22.31
CA ASN A 240 8.40 19.75 23.18
C ASN A 240 7.23 18.78 23.39
N LEU A 241 7.50 17.49 23.19
CA LEU A 241 6.53 16.42 23.40
C LEU A 241 7.11 15.37 24.35
N LYS A 242 6.40 15.07 25.44
CA LYS A 242 6.74 13.97 26.35
C LYS A 242 5.95 12.72 25.98
N ILE A 243 6.66 11.63 25.70
CA ILE A 243 6.08 10.35 25.30
C ILE A 243 6.41 9.30 26.36
N ARG A 244 5.41 8.54 26.75
CA ARG A 244 5.57 7.40 27.64
C ARG A 244 5.78 6.12 26.85
N ILE A 245 7.00 5.62 26.84
CA ILE A 245 7.41 4.39 26.16
C ILE A 245 7.15 3.16 27.02
N ARG A 246 6.73 2.08 26.37
CA ARG A 246 6.56 0.76 26.98
C ARG A 246 7.28 -0.32 26.17
N ILE A 247 8.16 -1.07 26.83
CA ILE A 247 8.75 -2.29 26.27
C ILE A 247 7.66 -3.35 26.11
N LYS A 248 7.60 -4.03 24.96
CA LYS A 248 6.62 -5.10 24.69
C LYS A 248 6.66 -6.16 25.82
N PRO A 249 5.51 -6.50 26.44
CA PRO A 249 5.46 -7.55 27.45
C PRO A 249 5.97 -8.90 26.91
N GLY A 250 6.72 -9.65 27.73
CA GLY A 250 7.28 -10.96 27.33
C GLY A 250 8.56 -10.89 26.49
N THR A 251 9.11 -9.70 26.25
CA THR A 251 10.43 -9.54 25.62
C THR A 251 11.51 -10.10 26.54
N LYS A 252 12.42 -10.92 26.00
CA LYS A 252 13.58 -11.43 26.73
C LYS A 252 14.74 -10.44 26.57
N PHE A 253 15.21 -9.89 27.67
CA PHE A 253 16.39 -9.04 27.75
C PHE A 253 17.15 -9.33 29.05
N LYS A 254 18.41 -8.93 29.12
CA LYS A 254 19.28 -9.08 30.29
C LYS A 254 19.59 -7.73 30.91
N TYR A 255 19.86 -7.75 32.21
CA TYR A 255 20.44 -6.61 32.89
C TYR A 255 21.76 -6.22 32.22
N GLY A 256 21.91 -4.94 31.87
CA GLY A 256 23.06 -4.39 31.16
C GLY A 256 22.95 -4.40 29.64
N ASP A 257 21.85 -4.91 29.06
CA ASP A 257 21.64 -4.80 27.61
C ASP A 257 21.51 -3.33 27.16
N ILE A 258 21.88 -3.04 25.91
CA ILE A 258 21.75 -1.72 25.31
C ILE A 258 20.49 -1.67 24.45
N LEU A 259 19.53 -0.87 24.88
CA LEU A 259 18.34 -0.52 24.11
C LEU A 259 18.65 0.69 23.22
N ARG A 260 18.63 0.51 21.90
CA ARG A 260 18.74 1.60 20.94
C ARG A 260 17.36 2.14 20.61
N LEU A 261 17.07 3.37 20.98
CA LEU A 261 15.90 4.10 20.51
C LEU A 261 16.21 4.89 19.24
N GLU A 262 15.25 4.90 18.33
CA GLU A 262 15.28 5.65 17.07
C GLU A 262 14.04 6.53 17.00
N LEU A 263 14.27 7.83 16.78
CA LEU A 263 13.23 8.79 16.44
C LEU A 263 13.14 8.91 14.93
N ARG A 264 11.96 8.64 14.38
CA ARG A 264 11.73 8.63 12.92
C ARG A 264 10.55 9.50 12.53
N ASP A 265 10.59 10.06 11.32
CA ASP A 265 9.41 10.67 10.70
C ASP A 265 8.40 9.56 10.33
N THR A 266 7.15 9.68 10.78
CA THR A 266 6.11 8.65 10.56
C THR A 266 5.76 8.46 9.10
N ASP A 267 5.86 9.53 8.31
CA ASP A 267 5.49 9.53 6.90
C ASP A 267 6.64 9.01 6.03
N THR A 268 7.86 9.52 6.25
CA THR A 268 9.02 9.23 5.40
C THR A 268 9.85 8.05 5.91
N GLY A 269 9.74 7.69 7.20
CA GLY A 269 10.61 6.70 7.83
C GLY A 269 12.05 7.16 8.05
N GLU A 270 12.35 8.42 7.74
CA GLU A 270 13.65 9.07 7.92
C GLU A 270 14.08 8.99 9.39
N LEU A 271 15.32 8.58 9.64
CA LEU A 271 15.91 8.58 10.98
C LEU A 271 16.37 10.00 11.33
N LEU A 272 15.80 10.57 12.38
CA LEU A 272 16.06 11.95 12.81
C LEU A 272 17.13 11.99 13.90
N ASP A 273 16.99 11.13 14.89
CA ASP A 273 17.91 11.02 16.01
C ASP A 273 17.87 9.61 16.61
N SER A 274 18.90 9.25 17.37
CA SER A 274 18.95 7.97 18.08
C SER A 274 19.66 8.08 19.41
N ALA A 275 19.21 7.30 20.38
CA ALA A 275 19.78 7.27 21.73
C ALA A 275 19.97 5.84 22.21
N ASN A 276 21.09 5.56 22.88
CA ASN A 276 21.36 4.29 23.51
C ASN A 276 21.06 4.38 25.01
N ILE A 277 20.32 3.41 25.53
CA ILE A 277 19.85 3.36 26.90
C ILE A 277 20.28 2.04 27.52
N LEU A 278 20.81 2.08 28.74
CA LEU A 278 21.10 0.87 29.51
C LEU A 278 19.81 0.27 30.10
N VAL A 279 19.62 -1.04 29.91
CA VAL A 279 18.52 -1.77 30.52
C VAL A 279 18.96 -2.25 31.91
N GLU A 280 18.50 -1.57 32.94
CA GLU A 280 18.81 -1.88 34.35
C GLU A 280 17.56 -2.41 35.08
N VAL A 281 16.84 -3.31 34.40
CA VAL A 281 15.68 -4.02 34.93
C VAL A 281 15.83 -5.49 34.56
N GLU A 282 15.41 -6.39 35.45
CA GLU A 282 15.40 -7.82 35.15
C GLU A 282 14.16 -8.19 34.34
N SER A 283 14.34 -9.07 33.36
CA SER A 283 13.25 -9.64 32.59
C SER A 283 12.42 -10.58 33.48
N ASN A 284 11.13 -10.28 33.69
CA ASN A 284 10.19 -11.14 34.41
C ASN A 284 9.78 -12.40 33.61
N VAL A 285 10.74 -13.10 32.99
CA VAL A 285 10.50 -14.34 32.25
C VAL A 285 10.97 -15.54 33.07
#